data_AF-A0A0P8AFY6-F1
#
_entry.id   AF-A0A0P8AFY6-F1
#
_cell.length_a   1.000
_cell.length_b   1.000
_cell.length_c   1.000
_cell.angle_alpha   90.00
_cell.angle_beta   90.00
_cell.angle_gamma   90.00
#
_symmetry.space_group_name_H-M   'P 1'
#
loop_
_entity.id
_entity.type
_entity.pdbx_description
1 polymer ?
#
loop_
_entity_poly.entity_id
_entity_poly.type
_entity_poly.pdbx_seq_one_letter_code
_entity_poly.pdbx_strand_id
1 'polypeptide(L)' 'MLETIEERVKLLKAGLTGKEIEGLYIVNNNFKIVRNILYYDPVIEKKATV' A
#
# COMPACT_ATOMS: atom_id res chain seq x y z
N MET A 1 -19.49 -0.91 2.57
CA MET A 1 -18.98 -1.82 1.51
C MET A 1 -17.49 -1.99 1.76
N LEU A 2 -17.10 -3.06 2.49
CA LEU A 2 -15.78 -3.36 3.07
C LEU A 2 -15.57 -2.96 4.53
N GLU A 3 -16.63 -2.54 5.23
CA GLU A 3 -16.51 -2.11 6.63
C GLU A 3 -16.51 -3.32 7.58
N THR A 4 -17.26 -4.37 7.23
CA THR A 4 -17.35 -5.58 8.06
C THR A 4 -16.48 -6.72 7.55
N ILE A 5 -16.21 -7.68 8.44
CA ILE A 5 -15.48 -8.90 8.08
C ILE A 5 -16.31 -9.75 7.10
N GLU A 6 -17.64 -9.82 7.25
CA GLU A 6 -18.47 -10.64 6.35
C GLU A 6 -18.42 -10.15 4.90
N GLU A 7 -18.42 -8.83 4.68
CA GLU A 7 -18.29 -8.25 3.35
C GLU A 7 -16.95 -8.63 2.70
N ARG A 8 -15.85 -8.55 3.45
CA ARG A 8 -14.51 -8.94 2.98
C ARG A 8 -14.45 -10.44 2.66
N VAL A 9 -15.08 -11.29 3.48
CA VAL A 9 -15.16 -12.74 3.23
C VAL A 9 -15.97 -13.06 1.97
N LYS A 10 -17.07 -12.33 1.69
CA LYS A 10 -17.83 -12.52 0.44
C LYS A 10 -16.99 -12.23 -0.80
N LEU A 11 -16.15 -11.20 -0.76
CA LEU A 11 -15.27 -10.85 -1.87
C LEU A 11 -14.14 -11.87 -2.06
N LEU A 12 -13.57 -12.37 -0.97
CA LEU A 12 -12.61 -13.49 -1.04
C LEU A 12 -13.24 -14.73 -1.68
N LYS A 13 -14.47 -15.08 -1.29
CA LYS A 13 -15.22 -16.20 -1.87
C LYS A 13 -15.59 -15.98 -3.35
N ALA A 14 -15.73 -14.73 -3.77
CA ALA A 14 -15.96 -14.35 -5.16
C ALA A 14 -14.68 -14.40 -6.03
N GLY A 15 -13.52 -14.70 -5.43
CA GLY A 15 -12.26 -14.86 -6.14
C GLY A 15 -11.36 -13.62 -6.15
N LEU A 16 -11.73 -12.55 -5.44
CA LEU A 16 -10.84 -11.40 -5.28
C LEU A 16 -9.71 -11.72 -4.32
N THR A 17 -8.52 -11.25 -4.66
CA THR A 17 -7.35 -11.30 -3.79
C THR A 17 -7.44 -10.23 -2.70
N GLY A 18 -6.69 -10.44 -1.61
CA GLY A 18 -6.59 -9.44 -0.54
C GLY A 18 -6.12 -8.07 -1.03
N LYS A 19 -5.24 -8.01 -2.03
CA LYS A 19 -4.76 -6.75 -2.63
C LYS A 19 -5.86 -6.01 -3.39
N GLU A 20 -6.72 -6.73 -4.11
CA GLU A 20 -7.85 -6.11 -4.82
C GLU A 20 -8.87 -5.56 -3.82
N ILE A 21 -9.14 -6.30 -2.74
CA ILE A 21 -10.02 -5.87 -1.65
C ILE A 21 -9.47 -4.62 -0.94
N GLU A 22 -8.16 -4.58 -0.67
CA GLU A 22 -7.47 -3.41 -0.12
C GLU A 22 -7.56 -2.19 -1.06
N GLY A 23 -7.36 -2.41 -2.37
CA GLY A 23 -7.50 -1.35 -3.37
C GLY A 23 -8.90 -0.73 -3.38
N LEU A 24 -9.94 -1.58 -3.33
CA LEU A 24 -11.33 -1.13 -3.23
C LEU A 24 -11.60 -0.37 -1.93
N TYR A 25 -10.99 -0.80 -0.81
CA TYR A 25 -11.13 -0.14 0.48
C TYR A 25 -10.56 1.27 0.45
N ILE A 26 -9.39 1.45 -0.17
CA ILE A 26 -8.72 2.74 -0.32
C ILE A 26 -9.57 3.71 -1.17
N VAL A 27 -10.05 3.24 -2.33
CA VAL A 27 -10.85 4.06 -3.26
C VAL A 27 -12.18 4.47 -2.64
N ASN A 28 -12.90 3.54 -2.00
CA ASN A 28 -14.24 3.81 -1.46
C ASN A 28 -14.24 4.67 -0.19
N ASN A 29 -13.12 4.76 0.52
CA ASN A 29 -13.00 5.56 1.75
C ASN A 29 -12.22 6.87 1.54
N ASN A 30 -11.98 7.28 0.28
CA ASN A 30 -11.22 8.48 -0.07
C ASN A 30 -9.81 8.53 0.58
N PHE A 31 -9.18 7.37 0.81
CA PHE A 31 -7.82 7.34 1.32
C PHE A 31 -6.83 7.71 0.21
N LYS A 32 -5.83 8.53 0.58
CA LYS A 32 -4.72 8.88 -0.30
C LYS A 32 -3.48 8.11 0.13
N ILE A 33 -2.95 7.27 -0.76
CA ILE A 33 -1.67 6.60 -0.53
C ILE A 33 -0.55 7.63 -0.69
N VAL A 34 0.12 7.98 0.40
CA VAL A 34 1.33 8.80 0.38
C VAL A 34 2.53 7.86 0.36
N ARG A 35 3.19 7.73 -0.80
CA ARG A 35 4.48 7.02 -0.87
C ARG A 35 5.56 7.91 -0.28
N ASN A 36 6.06 7.56 0.91
CA ASN A 36 7.23 8.22 1.46
C ASN A 36 8.47 7.69 0.71
N ILE A 37 8.99 8.48 -0.22
CA ILE A 37 10.26 8.19 -0.89
C ILE A 37 11.38 8.57 0.10
N LEU A 38 11.55 7.79 1.16
CA LEU A 38 12.74 7.86 1.99
C LEU A 38 13.88 7.14 1.25
N TYR A 39 14.42 7.81 0.23
CA TYR A 39 15.75 7.50 -0.30
C TYR A 39 16.61 8.74 -0.14
N TYR A 40 17.17 8.91 1.05
CA TYR A 40 18.43 9.63 1.21
C TYR A 40 19.41 8.65 1.84
N ASP A 41 20.21 8.01 0.98
CA ASP A 41 21.32 7.16 1.39
C ASP A 41 22.61 7.98 1.21
N PRO A 42 23.15 8.64 2.26
CA PRO A 42 24.36 9.45 2.18
C PRO A 42 25.66 8.62 2.06
N VAL A 43 25.61 7.32 1.74
CA VAL A 43 26.80 6.46 1.68
C VAL A 43 27.70 6.71 0.45
N ILE A 44 27.53 7.83 -0.26
CA ILE A 44 28.60 8.38 -1.12
C ILE A 44 29.47 9.33 -0.28
N GLU A 45 29.92 8.83 0.87
CA GLU A 45 31.17 9.27 1.50
C GLU A 45 32.24 8.25 1.11
N LYS A 46 32.66 8.29 -0.16
CA LYS A 46 33.91 7.63 -0.58
C LYS A 46 34.77 8.58 -1.38
N LYS A 47 35.74 9.13 -0.66
CA LYS A 47 37.13 9.34 -1.09
C LYS A 47 37.29 10.05 -2.44
N ALA A 48 37.24 11.37 -2.39
CA ALA A 48 38.17 12.18 -3.16
C ALA A 48 39.02 13.00 -2.18
N THR A 49 39.86 12.28 -1.42
CA THR A 49 41.11 12.83 -0.89
C THR A 49 42.16 12.57 -1.95
N VAL A 50 42.64 13.62 -2.64
CA VAL A 50 44.03 14.15 -2.68
C VAL A 50 43.94 15.50 -3.37
#